data_AF-A0A6G0VXI7-F1
#
_entry.id   AF-A0A6G0VXI7-F1
#
_cell.length_a   1.000
_cell.length_b   1.000
_cell.length_c   1.000
_cell.angle_alpha   90.00
_cell.angle_beta   90.00
_cell.angle_gamma   90.00
#
_symmetry.space_group_name_H-M   'P 1'
#
loop_
_entity.id
_entity.type
_entity.pdbx_description
1 polymer ?
#
loop_
_entity_poly.entity_id
_entity_poly.type
_entity_poly.pdbx_seq_one_letter_code
_entity_poly.pdbx_strand_id
1 'polypeptide(L)'
;CFAHTLNLCVTANINKVINNSDELSLVHVSVINKCNILWNLAGRPKSAVIIQNILGLTLSRPGETRWNNINKKNCLREQDFDYIEEHLLCTAQMAEALDIMQGETNTYYGVVLPCLLALRRKIEKLAKPERIWLYFEPIIDAILKSIDKRFENYLNLSSLESVNASIAAFSYPRFKKCWLTCVKIENHDKLINFFKKAADDVISAQNTPLHSEKSPIINQTTDDFFDFGSSSSARSASTGTTKSQLEVLHFLSDEENNLNNLYY
;
A
#
# COMPACT_ATOMS: atom_id res chain seq x y z
N CYS A 1 -12.48 3.24 8.51
CA CYS A 1 -11.98 2.15 7.64
C CYS A 1 -10.73 2.65 6.92
N PHE A 2 -9.61 1.92 7.00
CA PHE A 2 -8.33 2.32 6.38
C PHE A 2 -8.43 2.52 4.88
N ALA A 3 -9.02 1.55 4.18
CA ALA A 3 -9.20 1.63 2.75
C ALA A 3 -10.04 2.84 2.32
N HIS A 4 -11.06 3.21 3.12
CA HIS A 4 -11.82 4.43 2.87
C HIS A 4 -10.96 5.69 3.03
N THR A 5 -10.18 5.79 4.11
CA THR A 5 -9.26 6.92 4.33
C THR A 5 -8.21 7.00 3.23
N LEU A 6 -7.66 5.87 2.80
CA LEU A 6 -6.70 5.79 1.70
C LEU A 6 -7.36 6.23 0.38
N ASN A 7 -8.56 5.78 0.09
CA ASN A 7 -9.30 6.21 -1.10
C ASN A 7 -9.56 7.73 -1.11
N LEU A 8 -9.80 8.34 0.07
CA LEU A 8 -9.89 9.80 0.21
C LEU A 8 -8.53 10.49 -0.03
N CYS A 9 -7.39 9.88 0.33
CA CYS A 9 -6.07 10.41 -0.03
C CYS A 9 -5.89 10.47 -1.55
N VAL A 10 -6.38 9.44 -2.24
CA VAL A 10 -6.22 9.23 -3.68
C VAL A 10 -7.16 10.15 -4.45
N THR A 11 -8.45 9.83 -4.42
CA THR A 11 -9.44 10.40 -5.33
C THR A 11 -9.69 11.88 -5.06
N ALA A 12 -9.81 12.28 -3.80
CA ALA A 12 -10.11 13.67 -3.47
C ALA A 12 -8.94 14.61 -3.77
N ASN A 13 -7.69 14.19 -3.51
CA ASN A 13 -6.55 15.08 -3.73
C ASN A 13 -6.07 15.08 -5.18
N ILE A 14 -6.07 13.94 -5.87
CA ILE A 14 -5.75 13.91 -7.32
C ILE A 14 -6.71 14.84 -8.06
N ASN A 15 -8.02 14.69 -7.83
CA ASN A 15 -9.02 15.56 -8.45
C ASN A 15 -8.85 17.02 -8.04
N LYS A 16 -8.49 17.30 -6.78
CA LYS A 16 -8.22 18.66 -6.32
C LYS A 16 -7.02 19.28 -7.04
N VAL A 17 -5.90 18.57 -7.19
CA VAL A 17 -4.71 19.08 -7.88
C VAL A 17 -5.00 19.30 -9.36
N ILE A 18 -5.66 18.33 -10.01
CA ILE A 18 -6.05 18.43 -11.41
C ILE A 18 -6.96 19.63 -11.63
N ASN A 19 -7.97 19.83 -10.79
CA ASN A 19 -8.92 20.94 -10.94
C ASN A 19 -8.35 22.31 -10.56
N ASN A 20 -7.19 22.37 -9.90
CA ASN A 20 -6.53 23.63 -9.55
C ASN A 20 -5.65 24.20 -10.67
N SER A 21 -5.33 23.40 -11.70
CA SER A 21 -4.63 23.87 -12.91
C SER A 21 -5.54 23.68 -14.12
N ASP A 22 -5.84 24.78 -14.80
CA ASP A 22 -6.68 24.76 -16.00
C ASP A 22 -6.03 23.91 -17.10
N GLU A 23 -4.71 24.00 -17.27
CA GLU A 23 -3.97 23.20 -18.25
C GLU A 23 -4.05 21.71 -17.94
N LEU A 24 -3.77 21.32 -16.69
CA LEU A 24 -3.77 19.92 -16.27
C LEU A 24 -5.18 19.32 -16.32
N SER A 25 -6.19 20.09 -15.92
CA SER A 25 -7.60 19.70 -16.02
C SER A 25 -8.02 19.46 -17.46
N LEU A 26 -7.67 20.36 -18.39
CA LEU A 26 -7.96 20.21 -19.81
C LEU A 26 -7.28 18.96 -20.40
N VAL A 27 -6.01 18.73 -20.07
CA VAL A 27 -5.27 17.52 -20.49
C VAL A 27 -5.94 16.27 -19.93
N HIS A 28 -6.21 16.22 -18.61
CA HIS A 28 -6.87 15.09 -17.96
C HIS A 28 -8.20 14.74 -18.61
N VAL A 29 -9.10 15.72 -18.74
CA VAL A 29 -10.44 15.51 -19.32
C VAL A 29 -10.33 15.05 -20.78
N SER A 30 -9.42 15.65 -21.56
CA SER A 30 -9.20 15.27 -22.96
C SER A 30 -8.73 13.82 -23.08
N VAL A 31 -7.69 13.43 -22.32
CA VAL A 31 -7.10 12.08 -22.37
C VAL A 31 -8.09 11.04 -21.88
N ILE A 32 -8.72 11.26 -20.72
CA ILE A 32 -9.70 10.32 -20.15
C ILE A 32 -10.90 10.13 -21.08
N ASN A 33 -11.37 11.19 -21.75
CA ASN A 33 -12.45 11.06 -22.74
C ASN A 33 -12.04 10.19 -23.94
N LYS A 34 -10.81 10.34 -24.45
CA LYS A 34 -10.28 9.49 -25.53
C LYS A 34 -10.17 8.03 -25.08
N CYS A 35 -9.66 7.79 -23.87
CA CYS A 35 -9.59 6.45 -23.28
C CYS A 35 -10.99 5.83 -23.14
N ASN A 36 -11.96 6.56 -22.60
CA ASN A 36 -13.34 6.08 -22.44
C ASN A 36 -13.98 5.73 -23.79
N ILE A 37 -13.73 6.52 -24.83
CA ILE A 37 -14.15 6.20 -26.20
C ILE A 37 -13.58 4.86 -26.65
N LEU A 38 -12.26 4.65 -26.49
CA LEU A 38 -11.59 3.42 -26.88
C LEU A 38 -12.14 2.21 -26.09
N TRP A 39 -12.35 2.37 -24.79
CA TRP A 39 -12.93 1.33 -23.94
C TRP A 39 -14.36 0.98 -24.32
N ASN A 40 -15.19 1.98 -24.65
CA ASN A 40 -16.54 1.76 -25.14
C ASN A 40 -16.57 1.03 -26.50
N LEU A 41 -15.57 1.25 -27.36
CA LEU A 41 -15.41 0.49 -28.59
C LEU A 41 -14.97 -0.95 -28.31
N ALA A 42 -14.06 -1.16 -27.35
CA ALA A 42 -13.62 -2.50 -26.95
C ALA A 42 -14.76 -3.38 -26.42
N GLY A 43 -15.82 -2.77 -25.86
CA GLY A 43 -17.04 -3.50 -25.47
C GLY A 43 -17.92 -3.98 -26.63
N ARG A 44 -17.64 -3.57 -27.88
CA ARG A 44 -18.45 -3.93 -29.06
C ARG A 44 -17.78 -5.08 -29.83
N PRO A 45 -18.47 -6.19 -30.14
CA PRO A 45 -17.83 -7.40 -30.69
C PRO A 45 -16.95 -7.17 -31.92
N LYS A 46 -17.44 -6.40 -32.92
CA LYS A 46 -16.68 -6.13 -34.15
C LYS A 46 -15.43 -5.28 -33.90
N SER A 47 -15.56 -4.26 -33.06
CA SER A 47 -14.46 -3.37 -32.71
C SER A 47 -13.44 -4.07 -31.80
N ALA A 48 -13.89 -4.92 -30.88
CA ALA A 48 -13.03 -5.74 -30.02
C ALA A 48 -12.09 -6.65 -30.84
N VAL A 49 -12.60 -7.31 -31.88
CA VAL A 49 -11.79 -8.15 -32.78
C VAL A 49 -10.73 -7.32 -33.50
N ILE A 50 -11.09 -6.13 -34.00
CA ILE A 50 -10.14 -5.23 -34.65
C ILE A 50 -9.05 -4.77 -33.67
N ILE A 51 -9.45 -4.38 -32.46
CA ILE A 51 -8.53 -3.94 -31.40
C ILE A 51 -7.57 -5.08 -31.02
N GLN A 52 -8.08 -6.30 -30.83
CA GLN A 52 -7.27 -7.48 -30.53
C GLN A 52 -6.29 -7.81 -31.67
N ASN A 53 -6.72 -7.68 -32.93
CA ASN A 53 -5.84 -7.91 -34.08
C ASN A 53 -4.72 -6.88 -34.20
N ILE A 54 -4.93 -5.65 -33.75
CA ILE A 54 -3.93 -4.57 -33.80
C ILE A 54 -2.99 -4.63 -32.59
N LEU A 55 -3.54 -4.80 -31.39
CA LEU A 55 -2.79 -4.71 -30.12
C LEU A 55 -2.28 -6.06 -29.62
N GLY A 56 -2.80 -7.18 -30.13
CA GLY A 56 -2.53 -8.52 -29.61
C GLY A 56 -3.13 -8.78 -28.22
N LEU A 57 -3.92 -7.85 -27.68
CA LEU A 57 -4.44 -7.88 -26.31
C LEU A 57 -5.93 -7.52 -26.29
N THR A 58 -6.65 -8.05 -25.30
CA THR A 58 -8.05 -7.70 -25.03
C THR A 58 -8.10 -6.65 -23.92
N LEU A 59 -8.82 -5.55 -24.12
CA LEU A 59 -8.96 -4.49 -23.12
C LEU A 59 -10.05 -4.86 -22.10
N SER A 60 -9.67 -5.11 -20.84
CA SER A 60 -10.60 -5.33 -19.72
C SER A 60 -11.23 -4.02 -19.25
N ARG A 61 -12.54 -4.04 -18.97
CA ARG A 61 -13.37 -2.84 -18.79
C ARG A 61 -13.30 -2.25 -17.36
N PRO A 62 -13.05 -0.93 -17.16
CA PRO A 62 -13.36 -0.26 -15.91
C PRO A 62 -14.88 0.00 -15.80
N GLY A 63 -15.43 -0.07 -14.59
CA GLY A 63 -16.87 -0.16 -14.30
C GLY A 63 -17.80 0.76 -15.11
N GLU A 64 -18.97 0.24 -15.47
CA GLU A 64 -19.94 0.91 -16.35
C GLU A 64 -20.49 2.20 -15.73
N THR A 65 -20.09 3.38 -16.21
CA THR A 65 -21.06 4.46 -16.45
C THR A 65 -20.56 5.55 -17.40
N ARG A 66 -21.23 5.57 -18.56
CA ARG A 66 -21.59 6.69 -19.44
C ARG A 66 -20.59 7.22 -20.49
N TRP A 67 -21.24 7.56 -21.62
CA TRP A 67 -20.91 8.51 -22.70
C TRP A 67 -20.35 7.92 -24.02
N ASN A 68 -21.26 7.82 -24.99
CA ASN A 68 -20.99 7.67 -26.42
C ASN A 68 -20.86 9.06 -27.07
N ASN A 69 -19.74 9.31 -27.76
CA ASN A 69 -19.67 10.13 -28.98
C ASN A 69 -18.30 9.96 -29.63
N ILE A 70 -18.24 9.37 -30.82
CA ILE A 70 -16.97 9.15 -31.54
C ILE A 70 -17.00 9.99 -32.82
N ASN A 71 -16.21 11.07 -32.80
CA ASN A 71 -15.74 11.73 -34.00
C ASN A 71 -14.30 11.24 -34.29
N LYS A 72 -13.96 11.09 -35.57
CA LYS A 72 -12.60 10.77 -36.08
C LYS A 72 -11.50 11.77 -35.65
N LYS A 73 -11.81 12.77 -34.83
CA LYS A 73 -10.92 13.81 -34.32
C LYS A 73 -10.25 13.46 -32.97
N ASN A 74 -10.63 12.34 -32.36
CA ASN A 74 -10.21 11.92 -31.01
C ASN A 74 -9.11 10.84 -31.03
N CYS A 75 -8.06 11.05 -31.81
CA CYS A 75 -6.91 10.15 -31.80
C CYS A 75 -6.05 10.39 -30.55
N LEU A 76 -5.53 9.31 -29.95
CA LEU A 76 -4.47 9.42 -28.94
C LEU A 76 -3.18 9.84 -29.65
N ARG A 77 -2.54 10.88 -29.11
CA ARG A 77 -1.27 11.47 -29.53
C ARG A 77 -0.19 11.08 -28.52
N GLU A 78 1.08 11.28 -28.86
CA GLU A 78 2.23 10.98 -27.98
C GLU A 78 2.06 11.57 -26.57
N GLN A 79 1.70 12.85 -26.46
CA GLN A 79 1.42 13.51 -25.17
C GLN A 79 0.29 12.86 -24.36
N ASP A 80 -0.70 12.26 -25.04
CA ASP A 80 -1.76 11.53 -24.35
C ASP A 80 -1.20 10.22 -23.75
N PHE A 81 -0.22 9.57 -24.41
CA PHE A 81 0.46 8.40 -23.87
C PHE A 81 1.38 8.74 -22.71
N ASP A 82 2.12 9.86 -22.78
CA ASP A 82 2.94 10.35 -21.65
C ASP A 82 2.07 10.56 -20.41
N TYR A 83 0.91 11.21 -20.57
CA TYR A 83 -0.05 11.41 -19.50
C TYR A 83 -0.59 10.07 -18.94
N ILE A 84 -0.96 9.13 -19.82
CA ILE A 84 -1.49 7.82 -19.41
C ILE A 84 -0.43 7.04 -18.63
N GLU A 85 0.81 7.03 -19.11
CA GLU A 85 1.92 6.36 -18.43
C GLU A 85 2.09 6.92 -17.02
N GLU A 86 2.21 8.24 -16.87
CA GLU A 86 2.37 8.88 -15.55
C GLU A 86 1.19 8.59 -14.63
N HIS A 87 -0.04 8.65 -15.16
CA HIS A 87 -1.26 8.32 -14.43
C HIS A 87 -1.21 6.89 -13.91
N LEU A 88 -0.90 5.92 -14.78
CA LEU A 88 -0.88 4.50 -14.42
C LEU A 88 0.19 4.22 -13.37
N LEU A 89 1.39 4.78 -13.51
CA LEU A 89 2.47 4.58 -12.54
C LEU A 89 2.11 5.09 -11.14
N CYS A 90 1.50 6.28 -11.06
CA CYS A 90 1.08 6.87 -9.80
C CYS A 90 -0.09 6.10 -9.17
N THR A 91 -1.15 5.88 -9.95
CA THR A 91 -2.38 5.24 -9.45
C THR A 91 -2.21 3.76 -9.17
N ALA A 92 -1.32 3.04 -9.86
CA ALA A 92 -1.02 1.63 -9.59
C ALA A 92 -0.52 1.40 -8.16
N GLN A 93 0.39 2.22 -7.65
CA GLN A 93 0.88 2.08 -6.28
C GLN A 93 -0.26 2.17 -5.26
N MET A 94 -1.25 3.01 -5.57
CA MET A 94 -2.41 3.24 -4.71
C MET A 94 -3.45 2.13 -4.84
N ALA A 95 -3.69 1.65 -6.07
CA ALA A 95 -4.58 0.54 -6.34
C ALA A 95 -4.10 -0.74 -5.65
N GLU A 96 -2.81 -1.08 -5.77
CA GLU A 96 -2.20 -2.22 -5.07
C GLU A 96 -2.39 -2.14 -3.55
N ALA A 97 -2.18 -0.96 -2.97
CA ALA A 97 -2.38 -0.74 -1.53
C ALA A 97 -3.87 -0.86 -1.12
N LEU A 98 -4.78 -0.37 -1.96
CA LEU A 98 -6.22 -0.51 -1.72
C LEU A 98 -6.67 -1.96 -1.80
N ASP A 99 -6.21 -2.71 -2.80
CA ASP A 99 -6.54 -4.12 -2.98
C ASP A 99 -6.06 -4.95 -1.78
N ILE A 100 -4.86 -4.67 -1.25
CA ILE A 100 -4.35 -5.31 -0.03
C ILE A 100 -5.23 -4.98 1.17
N MET A 101 -5.59 -3.71 1.36
CA MET A 101 -6.36 -3.27 2.53
C MET A 101 -7.86 -3.62 2.45
N GLN A 102 -8.39 -3.89 1.26
CA GLN A 102 -9.77 -4.30 1.02
C GLN A 102 -9.91 -5.81 0.83
N GLY A 103 -8.81 -6.53 0.62
CA GLY A 103 -8.81 -7.97 0.40
C GLY A 103 -9.26 -8.77 1.61
N GLU A 104 -10.05 -9.82 1.36
CA GLU A 104 -10.58 -10.72 2.39
C GLU A 104 -9.47 -11.45 3.16
N THR A 105 -8.32 -11.68 2.53
CA THR A 105 -7.16 -12.39 3.10
C THR A 105 -6.30 -11.53 4.02
N ASN A 106 -6.33 -10.21 3.86
CA ASN A 106 -5.50 -9.25 4.60
C ASN A 106 -6.33 -8.34 5.51
N THR A 107 -7.50 -8.81 5.95
CA THR A 107 -8.39 -8.05 6.87
C THR A 107 -7.96 -8.22 8.34
N TYR A 108 -6.74 -7.80 8.69
CA TYR A 108 -6.28 -7.78 10.08
C TYR A 108 -5.41 -6.55 10.36
N TYR A 109 -5.35 -6.11 11.61
CA TYR A 109 -4.70 -4.84 11.95
C TYR A 109 -3.18 -4.82 11.69
N GLY A 110 -2.53 -5.99 11.74
CA GLY A 110 -1.08 -6.13 11.52
C GLY A 110 -0.59 -5.79 10.10
N VAL A 111 -1.45 -5.80 9.07
CA VAL A 111 -1.04 -5.38 7.71
C VAL A 111 -1.01 -3.86 7.53
N VAL A 112 -1.69 -3.11 8.41
CA VAL A 112 -1.93 -1.68 8.24
C VAL A 112 -0.63 -0.89 8.16
N LEU A 113 0.20 -0.99 9.20
CA LEU A 113 1.43 -0.20 9.29
C LEU A 113 2.45 -0.61 8.21
N PRO A 114 2.73 -1.91 7.98
CA PRO A 114 3.58 -2.36 6.89
C PRO A 114 3.10 -1.85 5.52
N CYS A 115 1.80 -1.92 5.22
CA CYS A 115 1.27 -1.47 3.94
C CYS A 115 1.35 0.05 3.78
N LEU A 116 1.09 0.84 4.83
CA LEU A 116 1.25 2.30 4.80
C LEU A 116 2.70 2.72 4.54
N LEU A 117 3.65 2.08 5.23
CA LEU A 117 5.08 2.37 5.06
C LEU A 117 5.59 1.96 3.68
N ALA A 118 5.15 0.81 3.15
CA ALA A 118 5.48 0.37 1.80
C ALA A 118 4.91 1.32 0.75
N LEU A 119 3.64 1.71 0.87
CA LEU A 119 3.01 2.68 -0.03
C LEU A 119 3.75 4.02 -0.02
N ARG A 120 4.03 4.56 1.16
CA ARG A 120 4.76 5.83 1.34
C ARG A 120 6.12 5.76 0.66
N ARG A 121 6.91 4.71 0.91
CA ARG A 121 8.21 4.47 0.26
C ARG A 121 8.10 4.36 -1.26
N LYS A 122 7.09 3.65 -1.78
CA LYS A 122 6.84 3.53 -3.23
C LYS A 122 6.59 4.90 -3.86
N ILE A 123 5.79 5.76 -3.23
CA ILE A 123 5.51 7.10 -3.74
C ILE A 123 6.72 8.03 -3.57
N GLU A 124 7.47 7.93 -2.47
CA GLU A 124 8.74 8.66 -2.28
C GLU A 124 9.77 8.29 -3.36
N LYS A 125 9.83 7.03 -3.79
CA LYS A 125 10.66 6.62 -4.94
C LYS A 125 10.23 7.32 -6.23
N LEU A 126 8.92 7.52 -6.45
CA LEU A 126 8.41 8.25 -7.61
C LEU A 126 8.77 9.74 -7.56
N ALA A 127 8.83 10.34 -6.37
CA ALA A 127 9.21 11.74 -6.17
C ALA A 127 10.71 12.03 -6.34
N LYS A 128 11.55 11.01 -6.56
CA LYS A 128 12.99 11.20 -6.76
C LYS A 128 13.28 11.86 -8.11
N PRO A 129 14.36 12.66 -8.22
CA PRO A 129 14.74 13.37 -9.44
C PRO A 129 15.24 12.46 -10.58
N GLU A 130 15.28 11.14 -10.36
CA GLU A 130 15.67 10.13 -11.36
C GLU A 130 14.68 10.06 -12.53
N ARG A 131 13.42 10.49 -12.32
CA ARG A 131 12.38 10.57 -13.34
C ARG A 131 11.89 12.02 -13.48
N ILE A 132 11.75 12.46 -14.72
CA ILE A 132 11.10 13.73 -15.07
C ILE A 132 9.61 13.45 -15.23
N TRP A 133 8.79 14.26 -14.57
CA TRP A 133 7.33 14.20 -14.65
C TRP A 133 6.83 15.45 -15.38
N LEU A 134 5.99 15.25 -16.39
CA LEU A 134 5.36 16.32 -17.17
C LEU A 134 4.07 16.81 -16.53
N TYR A 135 3.34 15.93 -15.85
CA TYR A 135 2.00 16.22 -15.33
C TYR A 135 1.84 15.85 -13.86
N PHE A 136 2.47 14.76 -13.40
CA PHE A 136 2.19 14.15 -12.11
C PHE A 136 3.08 14.60 -10.94
N GLU A 137 4.12 15.40 -11.15
CA GLU A 137 4.96 15.94 -10.06
C GLU A 137 4.13 16.60 -8.93
N PRO A 138 3.25 17.58 -9.20
CA PRO A 138 2.44 18.20 -8.15
C PRO A 138 1.43 17.23 -7.53
N ILE A 139 1.03 16.19 -8.25
CA ILE A 139 0.10 15.16 -7.77
C ILE A 139 0.81 14.24 -6.76
N ILE A 140 2.03 13.78 -7.08
CA ILE A 140 2.85 12.93 -6.21
C ILE A 140 3.11 13.65 -4.87
N ASP A 141 3.49 14.91 -4.92
CA ASP A 141 3.68 15.75 -3.73
C ASP A 141 2.42 15.89 -2.88
N ALA A 142 1.27 16.15 -3.52
CA ALA A 142 0.00 16.29 -2.82
C ALA A 142 -0.45 14.98 -2.17
N ILE A 143 -0.19 13.86 -2.84
CA ILE A 143 -0.46 12.53 -2.32
C ILE A 143 0.39 12.24 -1.09
N LEU A 144 1.71 12.46 -1.15
CA LEU A 144 2.61 12.25 0.00
C LEU A 144 2.16 13.07 1.21
N LYS A 145 1.91 14.37 1.00
CA LYS A 145 1.39 15.27 2.05
C LYS A 145 0.06 14.78 2.62
N SER A 146 -0.82 14.24 1.78
CA SER A 146 -2.10 13.72 2.25
C SER A 146 -1.96 12.43 3.03
N ILE A 147 -1.06 11.53 2.63
CA ILE A 147 -0.77 10.29 3.38
C ILE A 147 -0.21 10.66 4.74
N ASP A 148 0.82 11.52 4.78
CA ASP A 148 1.45 11.97 6.02
C ASP A 148 0.44 12.62 6.97
N LYS A 149 -0.44 13.48 6.44
CA LYS A 149 -1.47 14.15 7.25
C LYS A 149 -2.57 13.20 7.74
N ARG A 150 -3.13 12.37 6.87
CA ARG A 150 -4.31 11.54 7.21
C ARG A 150 -3.93 10.30 8.02
N PHE A 151 -2.68 9.86 7.92
CA PHE A 151 -2.13 8.73 8.67
C PHE A 151 -1.04 9.17 9.67
N GLU A 152 -1.04 10.43 10.10
CA GLU A 152 -0.09 10.95 11.08
C GLU A 152 -0.05 10.10 12.35
N ASN A 153 -1.23 9.72 12.86
CA ASN A 153 -1.39 8.84 14.02
C ASN A 153 -0.83 7.42 13.80
N TYR A 154 -0.42 7.03 12.59
CA TYR A 154 0.26 5.76 12.34
C TYR A 154 1.74 5.98 12.06
N LEU A 155 2.08 7.04 11.34
CA LEU A 155 3.44 7.33 10.87
C LEU A 155 4.31 8.03 11.91
N ASN A 156 3.73 8.61 12.96
CA ASN A 156 4.49 9.27 14.04
C ASN A 156 5.16 8.30 15.03
N LEU A 157 4.80 7.01 15.00
CA LEU A 157 5.38 5.92 15.81
C LEU A 157 5.42 6.21 17.33
N SER A 158 4.49 7.04 17.80
CA SER A 158 4.41 7.49 19.19
C SER A 158 2.98 7.56 19.73
N SER A 159 1.98 7.70 18.86
CA SER A 159 0.56 7.57 19.22
C SER A 159 0.22 6.16 19.68
N LEU A 160 -0.91 6.02 20.38
CA LEU A 160 -1.44 4.71 20.76
C LEU A 160 -1.74 3.84 19.54
N GLU A 161 -2.29 4.42 18.47
CA GLU A 161 -2.62 3.72 17.24
C GLU A 161 -1.39 3.17 16.54
N SER A 162 -0.31 3.97 16.45
CA SER A 162 0.95 3.51 15.84
C SER A 162 1.62 2.43 16.66
N VAL A 163 1.59 2.54 17.99
CA VAL A 163 2.12 1.50 18.89
C VAL A 163 1.33 0.20 18.73
N ASN A 164 0.00 0.26 18.77
CA ASN A 164 -0.83 -0.93 18.57
C ASN A 164 -0.63 -1.55 17.18
N ALA A 165 -0.53 -0.73 16.13
CA ALA A 165 -0.30 -1.21 14.77
C ALA A 165 1.09 -1.84 14.63
N SER A 166 2.10 -1.30 15.32
CA SER A 166 3.45 -1.88 15.35
C SER A 166 3.49 -3.22 16.07
N ILE A 167 2.82 -3.34 17.21
CA ILE A 167 2.68 -4.59 17.96
C ILE A 167 1.99 -5.63 17.07
N ALA A 168 0.87 -5.27 16.44
CA ALA A 168 0.15 -6.16 15.54
C ALA A 168 0.99 -6.59 14.33
N ALA A 169 1.79 -5.69 13.76
CA ALA A 169 2.70 -5.99 12.66
C ALA A 169 3.84 -6.93 13.09
N PHE A 170 4.43 -6.70 14.26
CA PHE A 170 5.44 -7.60 14.82
C PHE A 170 4.89 -9.00 15.06
N SER A 171 3.69 -9.11 15.64
CA SER A 171 3.05 -10.40 15.94
C SER A 171 2.77 -11.26 14.71
N TYR A 172 2.88 -10.71 13.50
CA TYR A 172 2.58 -11.44 12.27
C TYR A 172 3.87 -11.95 11.59
N PRO A 173 4.04 -13.29 11.43
CA PRO A 173 5.28 -13.88 10.91
C PRO A 173 5.75 -13.33 9.56
N ARG A 174 4.81 -12.99 8.66
CA ARG A 174 5.12 -12.44 7.32
C ARG A 174 5.88 -11.12 7.38
N PHE A 175 5.63 -10.29 8.40
CA PHE A 175 6.19 -8.95 8.48
C PHE A 175 7.36 -8.85 9.47
N LYS A 176 7.26 -9.49 10.66
CA LYS A 176 8.27 -9.49 11.73
C LYS A 176 9.01 -8.13 11.81
N LYS A 177 10.28 -8.10 11.39
CA LYS A 177 11.13 -6.90 11.36
C LYS A 177 11.28 -6.25 9.99
N CYS A 178 10.80 -6.85 8.91
CA CYS A 178 11.09 -6.42 7.54
C CYS A 178 10.68 -4.96 7.29
N TRP A 179 9.53 -4.54 7.81
CA TRP A 179 9.02 -3.18 7.65
C TRP A 179 9.82 -2.10 8.40
N LEU A 180 10.73 -2.47 9.33
CA LEU A 180 11.56 -1.53 10.06
C LEU A 180 12.58 -0.81 9.15
N THR A 181 12.93 -1.37 8.00
CA THR A 181 13.82 -0.68 7.03
C THR A 181 13.19 0.59 6.45
N CYS A 182 11.86 0.72 6.51
CA CYS A 182 11.12 1.94 6.18
C CYS A 182 10.98 2.90 7.37
N VAL A 183 11.58 2.57 8.51
CA VAL A 183 11.53 3.36 9.75
C VAL A 183 12.95 3.81 10.12
N LYS A 184 13.08 5.03 10.66
CA LYS A 184 14.36 5.52 11.18
C LYS A 184 14.91 4.59 12.27
N ILE A 185 16.20 4.27 12.18
CA ILE A 185 16.89 3.32 13.08
C ILE A 185 16.71 3.67 14.56
N GLU A 186 16.68 4.97 14.89
CA GLU A 186 16.44 5.47 16.26
C GLU A 186 15.13 4.99 16.90
N ASN A 187 14.13 4.64 16.09
CA ASN A 187 12.83 4.17 16.58
C ASN A 187 12.75 2.65 16.68
N HIS A 188 13.72 1.88 16.15
CA HIS A 188 13.63 0.41 16.08
C HIS A 188 13.57 -0.20 17.48
N ASP A 189 14.51 0.14 18.34
CA ASP A 189 14.57 -0.39 19.72
C ASP A 189 13.33 0.00 20.52
N LYS A 190 12.85 1.23 20.35
CA LYS A 190 11.61 1.71 20.99
C LYS A 190 10.41 0.83 20.62
N LEU A 191 10.23 0.55 19.33
CA LEU A 191 9.12 -0.27 18.83
C LEU A 191 9.22 -1.73 19.29
N ILE A 192 10.42 -2.32 19.24
CA ILE A 192 10.67 -3.67 19.75
C ILE A 192 10.38 -3.76 21.25
N ASN A 193 10.73 -2.72 22.02
CA ASN A 193 10.44 -2.67 23.45
C ASN A 193 8.94 -2.56 23.75
N PHE A 194 8.15 -1.86 22.92
CA PHE A 194 6.68 -1.90 23.06
C PHE A 194 6.13 -3.31 22.84
N PHE A 195 6.64 -4.04 21.85
CA PHE A 195 6.22 -5.42 21.60
C PHE A 195 6.59 -6.36 22.75
N LYS A 196 7.81 -6.26 23.27
CA LYS A 196 8.26 -6.97 24.48
C LYS A 196 7.34 -6.73 25.67
N LYS A 197 7.03 -5.46 25.95
CA LYS A 197 6.14 -5.09 27.04
C LYS A 197 4.72 -5.66 26.85
N ALA A 198 4.19 -5.60 25.63
CA ALA A 198 2.88 -6.18 25.33
C ALA A 198 2.85 -7.70 25.57
N ALA A 199 3.92 -8.42 25.22
CA ALA A 199 4.04 -9.84 25.51
C ALA A 199 4.10 -10.12 27.01
N ASP A 200 4.84 -9.32 27.78
CA ASP A 200 4.89 -9.40 29.25
C ASP A 200 3.49 -9.18 29.86
N ASP A 201 2.75 -8.17 29.38
CA ASP A 201 1.41 -7.83 29.86
C ASP A 201 0.40 -8.97 29.58
N VAL A 202 0.47 -9.61 28.40
CA VAL A 202 -0.39 -10.74 28.03
C VAL A 202 -0.11 -11.96 28.92
N ILE A 203 1.15 -12.30 29.14
CA ILE A 203 1.54 -13.46 29.98
C ILE A 203 1.17 -13.22 31.44
N SER A 204 1.28 -11.97 31.91
CA SER A 204 0.84 -11.59 33.25
C SER A 204 -0.69 -11.72 33.40
N ALA A 205 -1.45 -11.42 32.35
CA ALA A 205 -2.91 -11.50 32.32
C ALA A 205 -3.46 -12.94 32.13
N GLN A 206 -2.72 -13.83 31.46
CA GLN A 206 -3.08 -15.23 31.20
C GLN A 206 -3.13 -16.12 32.47
N ASN A 207 -2.80 -15.60 33.64
CA ASN A 207 -3.15 -16.22 34.93
C ASN A 207 -4.68 -16.17 35.24
N THR A 208 -5.50 -15.75 34.28
CA THR A 208 -6.97 -15.75 34.33
C THR A 208 -7.49 -16.43 33.06
N PRO A 209 -8.42 -17.40 33.13
CA PRO A 209 -8.71 -18.30 32.01
C PRO A 209 -9.53 -17.60 30.92
N LEU A 210 -9.01 -17.54 29.70
CA LEU A 210 -9.77 -17.14 28.50
C LEU A 210 -9.51 -18.11 27.35
N HIS A 211 -10.61 -18.53 26.73
CA HIS A 211 -10.73 -19.55 25.70
C HIS A 211 -9.97 -19.15 24.42
N SER A 212 -9.12 -20.05 23.94
CA SER A 212 -8.46 -19.94 22.63
C SER A 212 -9.48 -20.27 21.53
N GLU A 213 -9.85 -19.28 20.72
CA GLU A 213 -10.50 -19.52 19.43
C GLU A 213 -9.43 -19.60 18.34
N LYS A 214 -9.48 -20.67 17.55
CA LYS A 214 -8.55 -20.92 16.44
C LYS A 214 -8.87 -20.00 15.26
N SER A 215 -7.90 -19.19 14.86
CA SER A 215 -7.95 -18.44 13.60
C SER A 215 -7.80 -19.39 12.39
N PRO A 216 -8.46 -19.11 11.24
CA PRO A 216 -8.32 -19.93 10.04
C PRO A 216 -6.94 -19.78 9.38
N ILE A 217 -6.44 -20.88 8.83
CA ILE A 217 -5.20 -20.95 8.04
C ILE A 217 -5.50 -20.33 6.67
N ILE A 218 -4.87 -19.18 6.37
CA ILE A 218 -4.93 -18.54 5.04
C ILE A 218 -3.58 -18.74 4.37
N ASN A 219 -3.58 -19.41 3.21
CA ASN A 219 -2.40 -19.62 2.38
C ASN A 219 -1.83 -18.26 1.94
N GLN A 220 -0.58 -17.98 2.30
CA GLN A 220 0.07 -16.71 2.01
C GLN A 220 0.60 -16.68 0.56
N THR A 221 0.22 -15.66 -0.20
CA THR A 221 0.85 -15.28 -1.45
C THR A 221 2.03 -14.35 -1.17
N THR A 222 3.17 -14.59 -1.83
CA THR A 222 4.31 -13.67 -1.82
C THR A 222 3.97 -12.46 -2.69
N ASP A 223 3.40 -11.40 -2.12
CA ASP A 223 3.11 -10.16 -2.86
C ASP A 223 4.35 -9.28 -3.00
N ASP A 224 4.71 -8.95 -4.24
CA ASP A 224 5.80 -8.02 -4.61
C ASP A 224 5.60 -6.59 -4.05
N PHE A 225 4.41 -6.27 -3.57
CA PHE A 225 4.07 -4.97 -3.00
C PHE A 225 4.93 -4.61 -1.77
N PHE A 226 5.26 -5.58 -0.93
CA PHE A 226 5.96 -5.38 0.35
C PHE A 226 7.50 -5.35 0.19
N ASP A 227 8.02 -4.56 -0.74
CA ASP A 227 9.47 -4.28 -0.87
C ASP A 227 9.93 -3.25 0.16
N PHE A 228 10.42 -3.75 1.28
CA PHE A 228 11.04 -2.94 2.33
C PHE A 228 12.54 -2.71 2.13
N GLY A 229 13.20 -3.39 1.18
CA GLY A 229 14.67 -3.38 1.00
C GLY A 229 15.45 -4.30 1.96
N SER A 230 16.77 -4.44 1.74
CA SER A 230 17.65 -5.34 2.50
C SER A 230 18.15 -4.70 3.80
N SER A 231 18.15 -5.45 4.91
CA SER A 231 18.70 -5.01 6.19
C SER A 231 20.12 -5.54 6.43
N SER A 232 20.96 -4.72 7.07
CA SER A 232 22.24 -5.13 7.66
C SER A 232 22.06 -5.23 9.17
N SER A 233 22.16 -6.44 9.73
CA SER A 233 21.97 -6.70 11.17
C SER A 233 23.06 -6.05 12.02
N ALA A 234 22.68 -5.12 12.90
CA ALA A 234 23.51 -4.65 13.99
C ALA A 234 23.02 -5.25 15.32
N ARG A 235 23.95 -5.81 16.11
CA ARG A 235 23.70 -6.42 17.42
C ARG A 235 23.91 -5.41 18.54
N SER A 236 22.99 -5.35 19.50
CA SER A 236 23.14 -4.62 20.77
C SER A 236 22.75 -5.48 21.98
N ALA A 237 23.42 -5.22 23.11
CA ALA A 237 23.53 -6.07 24.30
C ALA A 237 22.37 -5.93 25.33
N SER A 238 22.22 -6.95 26.19
CA SER A 238 21.11 -7.15 27.14
C SER A 238 21.40 -6.73 28.59
N THR A 239 20.37 -6.22 29.27
CA THR A 239 20.20 -6.30 30.73
C THR A 239 18.79 -6.84 31.05
N GLY A 240 18.70 -7.74 32.05
CA GLY A 240 17.45 -8.19 32.72
C GLY A 240 16.29 -8.65 31.83
N THR A 241 16.43 -9.74 31.08
CA THR A 241 15.41 -10.21 30.12
C THR A 241 14.47 -11.25 30.73
N THR A 242 13.15 -11.02 30.67
CA THR A 242 12.12 -11.99 31.10
C THR A 242 11.98 -13.14 30.10
N LYS A 243 11.36 -14.26 30.49
CA LYS A 243 11.15 -15.43 29.61
C LYS A 243 10.37 -15.06 28.34
N SER A 244 9.32 -14.28 28.50
CA SER A 244 8.48 -13.68 27.47
C SER A 244 9.28 -12.80 26.49
N GLN A 245 10.19 -11.97 27.01
CA GLN A 245 11.06 -11.15 26.16
C GLN A 245 12.08 -11.97 25.36
N LEU A 246 12.58 -13.07 25.93
CA LEU A 246 13.43 -14.02 25.19
C LEU A 246 12.67 -14.71 24.06
N GLU A 247 11.41 -15.09 24.30
CA GLU A 247 10.53 -15.69 23.29
C GLU A 247 10.23 -14.73 22.15
N VAL A 248 9.94 -13.46 22.46
CA VAL A 248 9.81 -12.40 21.45
C VAL A 248 11.08 -12.27 20.61
N LEU A 249 12.26 -12.25 21.24
CA LEU A 249 13.53 -12.13 20.51
C LEU A 249 13.77 -13.35 19.61
N HIS A 250 13.49 -14.56 20.09
CA HIS A 250 13.58 -15.78 19.31
C HIS A 250 12.66 -15.73 18.09
N PHE A 251 11.39 -15.41 18.31
CA PHE A 251 10.40 -15.28 17.24
C PHE A 251 10.81 -14.23 16.18
N LEU A 252 11.33 -13.08 16.60
CA LEU A 252 11.77 -12.04 15.67
C LEU A 252 13.11 -12.35 14.97
N SER A 253 13.82 -13.39 15.39
CA SER A 253 15.09 -13.85 14.80
C SER A 253 14.92 -15.09 13.92
N ASP A 254 13.78 -15.76 14.01
CA ASP A 254 13.40 -16.86 13.14
C ASP A 254 13.17 -16.36 11.70
N GLU A 255 13.75 -17.07 10.72
CA GLU A 255 13.67 -16.73 9.30
C GLU A 255 12.39 -17.22 8.62
N GLU A 256 11.59 -18.07 9.28
CA GLU A 256 10.35 -18.57 8.69
C GLU A 256 9.20 -17.54 8.77
N ASN A 257 8.53 -17.29 7.64
CA ASN A 257 7.50 -16.25 7.51
C ASN A 257 6.06 -16.79 7.50
N ASN A 258 5.88 -18.11 7.68
CA ASN A 258 4.58 -18.78 7.60
C ASN A 258 3.88 -18.89 8.97
N LEU A 259 2.54 -18.87 8.97
CA LEU A 259 1.73 -19.00 10.19
C LEU A 259 1.73 -20.40 10.83
N ASN A 260 2.20 -21.42 10.10
CA ASN A 260 2.08 -22.81 10.51
C ASN A 260 2.82 -23.16 11.83
N ASN A 261 3.78 -22.34 12.25
CA ASN A 261 4.58 -22.58 13.46
C ASN A 261 4.07 -21.85 14.72
N LEU A 262 2.99 -21.06 14.65
CA LEU A 262 2.38 -20.47 15.85
C LEU A 262 1.63 -21.52 16.71
N TYR A 263 1.60 -22.78 16.28
CA TYR A 263 1.08 -23.92 17.03
C TYR A 263 2.23 -24.68 17.70
N TYR A 264 2.66 -24.20 18.86
CA TYR A 264 3.37 -25.01 19.86
C TYR A 264 2.63 -24.94 21.19
#